data_AF-A0A3D0HJB9-F1
#
_entry.id   AF-A0A3D0HJB9-F1
#
_cell.length_a   1.000
_cell.length_b   1.000
_cell.length_c   1.000
_cell.angle_alpha   90.00
_cell.angle_beta   90.00
_cell.angle_gamma   90.00
#
_symmetry.space_group_name_H-M   'P 1'
#
loop_
_entity.id
_entity.type
_entity.pdbx_description
1 polymer ?
#
loop_
_entity_poly.entity_id
_entity_poly.type
_entity_poly.pdbx_seq_one_letter_code
_entity_poly.pdbx_strand_id
1 'polypeptide(L)' 'MPLQKFAEHFQAPWPNGRGTSYEIASQTPGVAGWTWRVAIAPVIEDCDFSHFENIHRQLLIISG' A
#
# COMPACT_ATOMS: atom_id res chain seq x y z
N MET A 1 -8.69 19.95 1.22
CA MET A 1 -7.93 18.72 0.89
C MET A 1 -6.61 18.80 1.65
N PRO A 2 -6.32 17.89 2.59
CA PRO A 2 -5.08 17.96 3.36
C PRO A 2 -3.88 17.63 2.45
N LEU A 3 -2.78 18.36 2.64
CA LEU A 3 -1.49 17.98 2.10
C LEU A 3 -0.97 16.80 2.93
N GLN A 4 -0.60 15.70 2.28
CA GLN A 4 0.05 14.59 2.95
C GLN A 4 1.54 14.55 2.65
N LYS A 5 2.34 14.34 3.69
CA LYS A 5 3.78 14.13 3.57
C LYS A 5 4.08 12.65 3.69
N PHE A 6 4.99 12.16 2.86
CA PHE A 6 5.37 10.75 2.84
C PHE A 6 5.76 10.20 4.23
N ALA A 7 6.51 10.98 5.02
CA ALA A 7 6.95 10.59 6.36
C ALA A 7 5.82 10.38 7.37
N GLU A 8 4.62 10.88 7.08
CA GLU A 8 3.43 10.80 7.95
C GLU A 8 2.47 9.67 7.52
N HIS A 9 2.75 8.97 6.41
CA HIS A 9 1.92 7.88 5.93
C HIS A 9 1.97 6.67 6.86
N PHE A 10 0.84 5.97 6.98
CA PHE A 10 0.76 4.75 7.78
C PHE A 10 1.61 3.64 7.16
N GLN A 11 2.52 3.07 7.97
CA GLN A 11 3.39 1.99 7.54
C GLN A 11 2.74 0.64 7.80
N ALA A 12 2.59 -0.15 6.76
CA ALA A 12 2.03 -1.49 6.78
C ALA A 12 3.08 -2.50 6.30
N PRO A 13 3.88 -3.08 7.22
CA PRO A 13 4.81 -4.16 6.89
C PRO A 13 4.08 -5.35 6.25
N TRP A 14 4.69 -5.96 5.25
CA TRP A 14 4.09 -7.10 4.56
C TRP A 14 4.18 -8.36 5.43
N PRO A 15 3.17 -9.25 5.42
CA PRO A 15 3.20 -10.49 6.20
C PRO A 15 4.39 -11.42 5.88
N ASN A 16 4.95 -11.33 4.66
CA ASN A 16 6.12 -12.11 4.26
C ASN A 16 7.46 -11.53 4.78
N GLY A 17 7.45 -10.33 5.39
CA GLY A 17 8.64 -9.66 5.92
C GLY A 17 9.55 -9.02 4.87
N ARG A 18 9.17 -9.01 3.59
CA ARG A 18 10.02 -8.63 2.45
C ARG A 18 9.83 -7.19 1.97
N GLY A 19 9.01 -6.42 2.67
CA GLY A 19 8.75 -5.03 2.31
C GLY A 19 7.70 -4.37 3.20
N THR A 20 7.41 -3.12 2.88
CA THR A 20 6.46 -2.26 3.61
C THR A 20 5.68 -1.43 2.60
N SER A 21 4.36 -1.38 2.78
CA SER A 21 3.51 -0.42 2.08
C SER A 21 3.32 0.83 2.94
N TYR A 22 3.27 1.99 2.29
CA TYR A 22 2.98 3.29 2.91
C TYR A 22 1.62 3.75 2.41
N GLU A 23 0.60 3.64 3.26
CA GLU A 23 -0.78 4.01 2.91
C GLU A 23 -0.92 5.53 2.87
N ILE A 24 -1.37 6.04 1.72
CA ILE A 24 -1.68 7.46 1.50
C ILE A 24 -3.11 7.73 1.97
N ALA A 25 -4.06 6.96 1.44
CA ALA A 25 -5.47 7.12 1.79
C ALA A 25 -6.24 5.83 1.58
N SER A 26 -7.28 5.62 2.38
CA SER A 26 -8.27 4.57 2.22
C SER A 26 -9.61 5.01 2.78
N GLN A 27 -10.66 4.22 2.55
CA GLN A 27 -11.95 4.44 3.18
C GLN A 27 -11.88 4.40 4.72
N THR A 28 -11.04 3.52 5.26
CA THR A 28 -10.88 3.25 6.69
C THR A 28 -9.39 3.11 7.03
N PRO A 29 -8.67 4.23 7.23
CA PRO A 29 -7.22 4.22 7.43
C PRO A 29 -6.75 3.31 8.56
N GLY A 30 -5.77 2.44 8.28
CA GLY A 30 -5.19 1.52 9.25
C GLY A 30 -6.09 0.34 9.65
N VAL A 31 -7.27 0.19 9.03
CA VAL A 31 -8.22 -0.90 9.32
C VAL A 31 -8.30 -1.84 8.12
N ALA A 32 -8.35 -3.15 8.39
CA ALA A 32 -8.64 -4.15 7.36
C ALA A 32 -10.11 -4.07 6.90
N GLY A 33 -10.40 -4.42 5.65
CA GLY A 33 -11.77 -4.39 5.11
C GLY A 33 -12.19 -3.04 4.51
N TRP A 34 -11.28 -2.39 3.79
CA TRP A 34 -11.56 -1.20 2.98
C TRP A 34 -12.14 -1.58 1.60
N THR A 35 -12.93 -0.68 0.98
CA THR A 35 -13.35 -0.85 -0.44
C THR A 35 -12.39 -0.20 -1.43
N TRP A 36 -11.62 0.79 -1.00
CA TRP A 36 -10.55 1.40 -1.78
C TRP A 36 -9.36 1.79 -0.89
N ARG A 37 -8.15 1.72 -1.48
CA ARG A 37 -6.89 2.12 -0.85
C ARG A 37 -5.89 2.57 -1.91
N VAL A 38 -5.15 3.64 -1.60
CA VAL A 38 -3.99 4.12 -2.37
C VAL A 38 -2.76 4.04 -1.48
N ALA A 39 -1.70 3.41 -1.97
CA ALA A 39 -0.46 3.20 -1.23
C ALA A 39 0.76 3.22 -2.16
N ILE A 40 1.92 3.54 -1.59
CA ILE A 40 3.24 3.37 -2.21
C ILE A 40 3.89 2.12 -1.62
N ALA A 41 4.51 1.31 -2.46
CA ALA A 41 5.13 0.06 -2.06
C ALA A 41 6.49 -0.10 -2.76
N PRO A 42 7.61 0.20 -2.07
CA PRO A 42 8.94 -0.14 -2.58
C PRO A 42 9.08 -1.67 -2.67
N VAL A 43 9.46 -2.17 -3.84
CA VAL A 43 9.75 -3.59 -4.07
C VAL A 43 11.26 -3.72 -4.26
N ILE A 44 11.96 -4.16 -3.21
CA ILE A 44 13.44 -4.20 -3.17
C ILE A 44 13.99 -5.55 -3.65
N GLU A 45 13.21 -6.61 -3.48
CA GLU A 45 13.56 -7.97 -3.87
C GLU A 45 12.35 -8.67 -4.49
N ASP A 46 12.61 -9.64 -5.37
CA ASP A 46 11.57 -10.38 -6.09
C ASP A 46 10.70 -11.20 -5.12
N CYS A 47 9.42 -10.87 -5.03
CA CYS A 47 8.46 -11.59 -4.20
C CYS A 47 7.05 -11.60 -4.83
N ASP A 48 6.26 -12.59 -4.46
CA ASP A 48 4.86 -12.64 -4.85
C ASP A 48 4.03 -11.55 -4.17
N PHE A 49 3.15 -10.91 -4.94
CA PHE A 49 2.14 -10.02 -4.37
C PHE A 49 0.98 -10.81 -3.76
N SER A 50 0.45 -10.33 -2.63
CA SER A 50 -0.79 -10.87 -2.07
C SER A 50 -1.94 -10.78 -3.07
N HIS A 51 -2.78 -11.82 -3.11
CA HIS A 51 -4.05 -11.79 -3.84
C HIS A 51 -5.12 -11.08 -3.00
N PHE A 52 -5.87 -10.15 -3.59
CA PHE A 52 -7.01 -9.50 -2.96
C PHE A 52 -8.26 -9.90 -3.74
N GLU A 53 -9.06 -10.78 -3.13
CA GLU A 53 -10.29 -11.27 -3.77
C GLU A 53 -11.29 -10.12 -3.95
N ASN A 54 -11.94 -10.06 -5.11
CA ASN A 54 -12.95 -9.06 -5.45
C ASN A 54 -12.46 -7.59 -5.41
N ILE A 55 -11.13 -7.37 -5.46
CA ILE A 55 -10.53 -6.04 -5.56
C ILE A 55 -9.87 -5.88 -6.92
N HIS A 56 -10.25 -4.82 -7.63
CA HIS A 56 -9.53 -4.38 -8.82
C HIS A 56 -8.23 -3.68 -8.40
N ARG A 57 -7.08 -4.17 -8.88
CA ARG A 57 -5.77 -3.60 -8.56
C ARG A 57 -5.10 -3.04 -9.80
N GLN A 58 -4.69 -1.77 -9.72
CA GLN A 58 -3.82 -1.11 -10.69
C GLN A 58 -2.50 -0.76 -9.99
N LEU A 59 -1.40 -0.94 -10.70
CA LEU A 59 -0.05 -0.63 -10.24
C LEU A 59 0.62 0.30 -11.26
N LEU A 60 1.40 1.23 -10.75
CA LEU A 60 2.22 2.13 -11.55
C LEU A 60 3.61 2.18 -10.93
N ILE A 61 4.64 1.96 -11.75
CA ILE A 61 6.02 2.18 -11.33
C ILE A 61 6.26 3.70 -11.33
N ILE A 62 6.62 4.23 -10.17
CA ILE A 62 6.88 5.67 -9.98
C ILE A 62 8.36 5.98 -9.77
N SER A 63 9.17 4.95 -9.52
CA SER A 63 10.62 5.00 -9.35
C SER A 63 11.17 3.62 -9.66
N GLY A 64 12.36 3.58 -10.27
CA GLY A 64 13.05 2.35 -10.67
C GLY A 64 14.34 2.69 -11.38
#